data_AF-A0AAV0W0Z6-F1
#
_entry.id   AF-A0AAV0W0Z6-F1
#
_cell.length_a   1.000
_cell.length_b   1.000
_cell.length_c   1.000
_cell.angle_alpha   90.00
_cell.angle_beta   90.00
_cell.angle_gamma   90.00
#
_symmetry.space_group_name_H-M   'P 1'
#
loop_
_entity.id
_entity.type
_entity.pdbx_description
1 polymer ?
#
loop_
_entity_poly.entity_id
_entity_poly.type
_entity_poly.pdbx_seq_one_letter_code
_entity_poly.pdbx_strand_id
1 'polypeptide(L)'
;MEYDSCFKKRNDEYVLNLYKKCQHFCKKINNHFCEEDLINIEEDFPIKRISKKKKLSGEKCNDESRIISPYNKFKYDTFLIIDAIQNSIETRFMKNENLLKDLNWLDPRSFAVFNNTELLPVSALSTICKISGLNHQVNLTELKQFSSQYEHFIP
;
A
#
# COMPACT_ATOMS: atom_id res chain seq x y z
N MET A 1 -9.04 -8.12 6.09
CA MET A 1 -8.29 -6.98 6.66
C MET A 1 -6.80 -7.19 6.38
N GLU A 2 -6.34 -6.78 5.20
CA GLU A 2 -4.92 -6.85 4.77
C GLU A 2 -4.28 -5.45 4.64
N TYR A 3 -5.02 -4.40 5.01
CA TYR A 3 -4.60 -3.01 4.89
C TYR A 3 -3.35 -2.68 5.71
N ASP A 4 -3.08 -3.47 6.75
CA ASP A 4 -2.07 -3.19 7.76
C ASP A 4 -0.64 -3.60 7.34
N SER A 5 -0.51 -4.43 6.29
CA SER A 5 0.78 -5.01 5.88
C SER A 5 1.72 -4.00 5.23
N CYS A 6 1.18 -3.03 4.46
CA CYS A 6 2.00 -2.05 3.76
C CYS A 6 2.49 -0.93 4.70
N PHE A 7 1.65 -0.50 5.65
CA PHE A 7 2.01 0.58 6.59
C PHE A 7 3.04 0.14 7.63
N LYS A 8 3.06 -1.15 8.00
CA LYS A 8 4.14 -1.75 8.81
C LYS A 8 5.52 -1.62 8.17
N LYS A 9 5.59 -1.38 6.85
CA LYS A 9 6.85 -1.21 6.11
C LYS A 9 7.40 0.22 6.16
N ARG A 10 6.60 1.21 6.60
CA ARG A 10 7.06 2.58 6.90
C ARG A 10 7.78 2.63 8.25
N ASN A 11 8.86 1.87 8.36
CA ASN A 11 9.66 1.74 9.57
C ASN A 11 11.13 1.77 9.18
N ASP A 12 11.93 2.58 9.88
CA ASP A 12 13.38 2.65 9.70
C ASP A 12 14.04 1.28 9.85
N GLU A 13 13.60 0.48 10.82
CA GLU A 13 14.12 -0.87 11.05
C GLU A 13 13.80 -1.81 9.88
N TYR A 14 12.59 -1.69 9.32
CA TYR A 14 12.18 -2.49 8.17
C TYR A 14 13.04 -2.19 6.94
N VAL A 15 13.24 -0.90 6.64
CA VAL A 15 14.07 -0.46 5.51
C VAL A 15 15.52 -0.87 5.72
N LEU A 16 16.05 -0.74 6.94
CA LEU A 16 17.41 -1.18 7.27
C LEU A 16 17.59 -2.69 7.10
N ASN A 17 16.61 -3.48 7.55
CA ASN A 17 16.63 -4.93 7.40
C ASN A 17 16.55 -5.36 5.93
N LEU A 18 15.69 -4.71 5.14
CA LEU A 18 15.63 -4.94 3.70
C LEU A 18 16.96 -4.61 3.03
N TYR A 19 17.55 -3.46 3.37
CA TYR A 19 18.84 -3.03 2.86
C TYR A 19 19.94 -4.06 3.14
N LYS A 20 20.08 -4.49 4.41
CA LYS A 20 21.06 -5.52 4.81
C LYS A 20 20.86 -6.84 4.07
N LYS A 21 19.60 -7.26 3.85
CA LYS A 21 19.28 -8.47 3.08
C LYS A 21 19.73 -8.34 1.63
N CYS A 22 19.49 -7.19 1.00
CA CYS A 22 19.95 -6.92 -0.36
C CYS A 22 21.49 -6.93 -0.44
N GLN A 23 22.19 -6.28 0.50
CA GLN A 23 23.65 -6.31 0.54
C GLN A 23 24.20 -7.73 0.69
N HIS A 24 23.60 -8.53 1.59
CA HIS A 24 23.99 -9.92 1.78
C HIS A 24 23.77 -10.76 0.52
N PHE A 25 22.67 -10.51 -0.19
CA PHE A 25 22.39 -11.15 -1.47
C PHE A 25 23.43 -10.78 -2.55
N CYS A 26 23.78 -9.51 -2.70
CA CYS A 26 24.83 -9.08 -3.63
C CYS A 26 26.17 -9.77 -3.33
N LYS A 27 26.57 -9.78 -2.04
CA LYS A 27 27.78 -10.50 -1.59
C LYS A 27 27.75 -11.98 -1.93
N LYS A 28 26.62 -12.63 -1.73
CA LYS A 28 26.47 -14.06 -2.04
C LYS A 28 26.67 -14.33 -3.54
N ILE A 29 26.15 -13.47 -4.40
CA ILE A 29 26.33 -13.59 -5.85
C ILE A 29 27.78 -13.34 -6.24
N ASN A 30 28.37 -12.23 -5.77
CA ASN A 30 29.76 -11.91 -6.07
C ASN A 30 30.72 -13.03 -5.63
N ASN A 31 30.46 -13.63 -4.47
CA ASN A 31 31.23 -14.78 -3.99
C ASN A 31 31.02 -16.03 -4.86
N HIS A 32 29.83 -16.23 -5.42
CA HIS A 32 29.55 -17.38 -6.27
C HIS A 32 30.29 -17.31 -7.61
N PHE A 33 30.41 -16.11 -8.18
CA PHE A 33 31.15 -15.84 -9.41
C PHE A 33 32.56 -15.29 -9.13
N CYS A 34 33.16 -15.59 -7.98
CA CYS A 34 34.47 -15.03 -7.64
C CYS A 34 35.60 -15.56 -8.55
N GLU A 35 35.47 -16.81 -9.03
CA GLU A 35 36.48 -17.47 -9.88
C GLU A 35 36.30 -17.14 -11.38
N GLU A 36 35.09 -16.77 -11.78
CA GLU A 36 34.74 -16.40 -13.15
C GLU A 36 34.37 -14.91 -13.15
N ASP A 37 35.25 -14.04 -13.66
CA ASP A 37 35.07 -12.57 -13.71
C ASP A 37 33.99 -12.13 -14.72
N LEU A 38 32.83 -12.79 -14.65
CA LEU A 38 31.65 -12.64 -15.50
C LEU A 38 30.69 -11.61 -14.91
N ILE A 39 30.55 -11.57 -13.58
CA ILE A 39 29.52 -10.78 -12.90
C ILE A 39 30.12 -10.15 -11.63
N ASN A 40 30.04 -8.82 -11.55
CA ASN A 40 30.34 -8.06 -10.34
C ASN A 40 29.19 -7.09 -10.04
N ILE A 41 28.44 -7.37 -8.98
CA ILE A 41 27.28 -6.58 -8.55
C ILE A 41 27.71 -5.59 -7.48
N GLU A 42 27.33 -4.32 -7.61
CA GLU A 42 27.52 -3.31 -6.57
C GLU A 42 26.79 -3.71 -5.27
N GLU A 43 27.53 -3.76 -4.16
CA GLU A 43 26.99 -4.14 -2.85
C GLU A 43 26.28 -3.00 -2.11
N ASP A 44 26.49 -1.77 -2.56
CA ASP A 44 25.93 -0.56 -1.96
C ASP A 44 25.36 0.34 -3.07
N PHE A 45 24.58 1.34 -2.68
CA PHE A 45 24.04 2.32 -3.60
C PHE A 45 25.14 3.14 -4.29
N PRO A 46 24.96 3.48 -5.58
CA PRO A 46 25.95 4.24 -6.32
C PRO A 46 26.12 5.64 -5.74
N ILE A 47 27.36 6.01 -5.45
CA ILE A 47 27.71 7.34 -4.94
C ILE A 47 27.70 8.32 -6.12
N LYS A 48 26.69 9.18 -6.19
CA LYS A 48 26.64 10.23 -7.20
C LYS A 48 27.62 11.35 -6.85
N ARG A 49 28.46 11.74 -7.82
CA ARG A 49 29.34 12.91 -7.69
C ARG A 49 28.50 14.16 -7.46
N ILE A 50 28.82 14.90 -6.40
CA ILE A 50 28.18 16.17 -6.09
C ILE A 50 28.88 17.27 -6.90
N SER A 51 28.13 17.95 -7.76
CA SER A 51 28.65 19.10 -8.49
C SER A 51 28.89 20.25 -7.52
N LYS A 52 30.16 20.60 -7.29
CA LYS A 52 30.51 21.78 -6.49
C LYS A 52 30.41 23.02 -7.37
N LYS A 53 29.64 24.01 -6.93
CA LYS A 53 29.68 25.35 -7.54
C LYS A 53 31.07 25.95 -7.27
N LYS A 54 31.67 26.57 -8.28
CA LYS A 54 32.94 27.30 -8.14
C LYS A 54 32.71 28.47 -7.17
N LYS A 55 33.58 28.64 -6.17
CA LYS A 55 33.53 29.76 -5.22
C LYS A 55 34.32 30.94 -5.79
N LEU A 56 33.78 32.15 -5.69
CA LEU A 56 34.55 33.37 -5.93
C LEU A 56 35.41 33.68 -4.70
N SER A 57 36.52 34.39 -4.91
CA SER A 57 37.42 34.78 -3.81
C SER A 57 36.68 35.69 -2.82
N GLY A 58 36.73 35.36 -1.53
CA GLY A 58 36.07 36.12 -0.47
C GLY A 58 34.61 35.72 -0.16
N GLU A 59 33.99 34.85 -0.96
CA GLU A 59 32.62 34.39 -0.68
C GLU A 59 32.57 33.25 0.36
N LYS A 60 31.78 33.44 1.42
CA LYS A 60 31.35 32.36 2.32
C LYS A 60 30.13 31.65 1.73
N CYS A 61 30.37 30.73 0.80
CA CYS A 61 29.32 29.85 0.29
C CYS A 61 29.08 28.72 1.32
N ASN A 62 28.11 28.93 2.21
CA ASN A 62 27.61 27.95 3.21
C ASN A 62 26.34 27.22 2.74
N ASP A 63 25.80 27.57 1.58
CA ASP A 63 24.67 26.86 0.96
C ASP A 63 25.19 25.59 0.27
N GLU A 64 25.77 24.69 1.08
CA GLU A 64 26.11 23.36 0.61
C GLU A 64 24.81 22.62 0.29
N SER A 65 24.68 22.19 -0.97
CA SER A 65 23.64 21.23 -1.38
C SER A 65 23.59 20.12 -0.32
N ARG A 66 22.45 19.95 0.37
CA ARG A 66 22.29 18.92 1.42
C ARG A 66 22.86 17.60 0.91
N ILE A 67 23.99 17.19 1.46
CA ILE A 67 24.64 15.93 1.10
C ILE A 67 23.82 14.83 1.76
N ILE A 68 22.80 14.35 1.06
CA ILE A 68 21.99 13.21 1.50
C ILE A 68 22.66 11.96 0.96
N SER A 69 22.96 11.00 1.84
CA SER A 69 23.50 9.71 1.41
C SER A 69 22.52 9.00 0.46
N PRO A 70 23.00 8.23 -0.53
CA PRO A 70 22.12 7.49 -1.43
C PRO A 70 21.11 6.59 -0.69
N TYR A 71 21.54 5.93 0.40
CA TYR A 71 20.66 5.18 1.30
C TYR A 71 19.53 6.05 1.89
N ASN A 72 19.87 7.21 2.46
CA ASN A 72 18.89 8.09 3.05
C ASN A 72 17.91 8.63 2.00
N LYS A 73 18.41 8.93 0.80
CA LYS A 73 17.56 9.33 -0.32
C LYS A 73 16.54 8.24 -0.66
N PHE A 74 17.02 7.01 -0.90
CA PHE A 74 16.14 5.86 -1.17
C PHE A 74 15.09 5.67 -0.06
N LYS A 75 15.52 5.75 1.20
CA LYS A 75 14.64 5.62 2.37
C LYS A 75 13.53 6.70 2.36
N TYR A 76 13.91 7.96 2.20
CA TYR A 76 12.94 9.06 2.17
C TYR A 76 12.00 8.97 0.97
N ASP A 77 12.51 8.65 -0.21
CA ASP A 77 11.69 8.46 -1.41
C ASP A 77 10.67 7.33 -1.20
N THR A 78 11.08 6.23 -0.56
CA THR A 78 10.20 5.10 -0.21
C THR A 78 9.08 5.54 0.76
N PHE A 79 9.43 6.28 1.81
CA PHE A 79 8.44 6.78 2.77
C PHE A 79 7.47 7.76 2.13
N LEU A 80 7.95 8.65 1.26
CA LEU A 80 7.09 9.57 0.51
C LEU A 80 6.07 8.81 -0.35
N ILE A 81 6.49 7.73 -1.01
CA ILE A 81 5.59 6.89 -1.81
C ILE A 81 4.53 6.22 -0.92
N ILE A 82 4.94 5.62 0.21
CA ILE A 82 4.00 4.98 1.13
C ILE A 82 3.00 6.01 1.69
N ASP A 83 3.48 7.17 2.10
CA ASP A 83 2.65 8.26 2.64
C ASP A 83 1.68 8.80 1.56
N ALA A 84 2.12 8.91 0.31
CA ALA A 84 1.26 9.32 -0.79
C ALA A 84 0.15 8.28 -1.08
N ILE A 85 0.49 6.99 -1.06
CA ILE A 85 -0.50 5.91 -1.21
C ILE A 85 -1.51 5.96 -0.06
N GLN A 86 -1.03 6.12 1.18
CA GLN A 86 -1.90 6.22 2.36
C GLN A 86 -2.89 7.36 2.21
N ASN A 87 -2.39 8.57 1.95
CA ASN A 87 -3.21 9.75 1.80
C ASN A 87 -4.20 9.60 0.64
N SER A 88 -3.79 9.00 -0.49
CA SER A 88 -4.70 8.77 -1.62
C SER A 88 -5.84 7.82 -1.25
N ILE A 89 -5.56 6.75 -0.50
CA ILE A 89 -6.59 5.82 -0.02
C ILE A 89 -7.52 6.51 0.96
N GLU A 90 -6.96 7.18 1.96
CA GLU A 90 -7.72 7.85 3.01
C GLU A 90 -8.66 8.91 2.44
N THR A 91 -8.14 9.78 1.57
CA THR A 91 -8.92 10.87 0.98
C THR A 91 -10.04 10.39 0.06
N ARG A 92 -9.84 9.28 -0.66
CA ARG A 92 -10.81 8.74 -1.63
C ARG A 92 -11.87 7.86 -0.98
N PHE A 93 -11.47 6.98 -0.07
CA PHE A 93 -12.32 5.88 0.38
C PHE A 93 -12.83 6.06 1.82
N MET A 94 -12.06 6.66 2.72
CA MET A 94 -12.45 6.71 4.14
C MET A 94 -13.66 7.61 4.40
N LYS A 95 -13.84 8.67 3.59
CA LYS A 95 -15.05 9.51 3.66
C LYS A 95 -16.34 8.72 3.44
N ASN A 96 -16.28 7.67 2.63
CA ASN A 96 -17.41 6.83 2.27
C ASN A 96 -17.25 5.39 2.80
N GLU A 97 -16.48 5.19 3.87
CA GLU A 97 -16.14 3.87 4.38
C GLU A 97 -17.38 3.00 4.63
N ASN A 98 -18.40 3.57 5.27
CA ASN A 98 -19.64 2.83 5.57
C ASN A 98 -20.43 2.47 4.32
N LEU A 99 -20.42 3.34 3.30
CA LEU A 99 -21.05 3.04 2.01
C LEU A 99 -20.28 1.92 1.30
N LEU A 100 -18.95 1.94 1.31
CA LEU A 100 -18.12 0.89 0.71
C LEU A 100 -18.29 -0.46 1.43
N LYS A 101 -18.40 -0.44 2.76
CA LYS A 101 -18.77 -1.62 3.56
C LYS A 101 -20.13 -2.16 3.16
N ASP A 102 -21.11 -1.28 2.93
CA ASP A 102 -22.43 -1.70 2.49
C ASP A 102 -22.44 -2.27 1.07
N LEU A 103 -21.69 -1.66 0.14
CA LEU A 103 -21.55 -2.16 -1.23
C LEU A 103 -20.92 -3.56 -1.28
N ASN A 104 -20.06 -3.90 -0.32
CA ASN A 104 -19.46 -5.24 -0.23
C ASN A 104 -20.50 -6.35 0.01
N TRP A 105 -21.65 -6.01 0.60
CA TRP A 105 -22.76 -6.97 0.76
C TRP A 105 -23.52 -7.24 -0.54
N LEU A 106 -23.39 -6.36 -1.55
CA LEU A 106 -23.95 -6.56 -2.88
C LEU A 106 -23.05 -7.42 -3.77
N ASP A 107 -21.86 -7.78 -3.29
CA ASP A 107 -20.97 -8.68 -4.00
C ASP A 107 -21.50 -10.13 -3.92
N PRO A 108 -21.64 -10.83 -5.06
CA PRO A 108 -22.09 -12.22 -5.09
C PRO A 108 -21.28 -13.16 -4.21
N ARG A 109 -19.99 -12.87 -3.98
CA ARG A 109 -19.13 -13.64 -3.08
C ARG A 109 -19.62 -13.63 -1.63
N SER A 110 -20.41 -12.62 -1.25
CA SER A 110 -20.99 -12.46 0.07
C SER A 110 -22.39 -13.08 0.18
N PHE A 111 -22.97 -13.57 -0.93
CA PHE A 111 -24.36 -14.04 -0.97
C PHE A 111 -24.62 -15.27 -0.10
N ALA A 112 -23.61 -16.12 0.09
CA ALA A 112 -23.69 -17.25 1.00
C ALA A 112 -24.08 -16.85 2.44
N VAL A 113 -23.74 -15.63 2.88
CA VAL A 113 -24.05 -15.13 4.23
C VAL A 113 -25.54 -14.88 4.39
N PHE A 114 -26.28 -14.51 3.34
CA PHE A 114 -27.72 -14.23 3.42
C PHE A 114 -28.58 -15.48 3.62
N ASN A 115 -28.01 -16.67 3.38
CA ASN A 115 -28.65 -17.94 3.73
C ASN A 115 -28.66 -18.18 5.25
N ASN A 116 -27.74 -17.56 5.99
CA ASN A 116 -27.69 -17.61 7.45
C ASN A 116 -27.70 -16.19 8.04
N THR A 117 -28.91 -15.66 8.21
CA THR A 117 -29.14 -14.28 8.65
C THR A 117 -28.56 -13.93 10.02
N GLU A 118 -28.22 -14.92 10.86
CA GLU A 118 -27.53 -14.69 12.14
C GLU A 118 -26.09 -14.16 11.95
N LEU A 119 -25.48 -14.41 10.79
CA LEU A 119 -24.14 -13.93 10.45
C LEU A 119 -24.13 -12.49 9.93
N LEU A 120 -25.30 -11.91 9.63
CA LEU A 120 -25.39 -10.57 9.09
C LEU A 120 -25.38 -9.53 10.22
N PRO A 121 -24.46 -8.55 10.21
CA PRO A 121 -24.50 -7.46 11.18
C PRO A 121 -25.80 -6.67 11.05
N VAL A 122 -26.38 -6.25 12.18
CA VAL A 122 -27.60 -5.41 12.21
C VAL A 122 -27.43 -4.11 11.41
N SER A 123 -26.20 -3.61 11.31
CA SER A 123 -25.84 -2.40 10.56
C SER A 123 -25.63 -2.60 9.07
N ALA A 124 -25.69 -3.83 8.54
CA ALA A 124 -25.47 -4.10 7.12
C ALA A 124 -26.49 -3.36 6.25
N LEU A 125 -26.05 -2.74 5.14
CA LEU A 125 -26.87 -1.96 4.20
C LEU A 125 -27.50 -0.68 4.78
N SER A 126 -27.23 -0.33 6.04
CA SER A 126 -27.87 0.80 6.71
C SER A 126 -27.58 2.15 6.04
N THR A 127 -26.36 2.34 5.53
CA THR A 127 -25.92 3.56 4.84
C THR A 127 -26.58 3.68 3.47
N ILE A 128 -26.63 2.58 2.70
CA ILE A 128 -27.31 2.56 1.40
C ILE A 128 -28.80 2.83 1.58
N CYS A 129 -29.46 2.20 2.55
CA CYS A 129 -30.88 2.42 2.82
C CYS A 129 -31.14 3.88 3.21
N LYS A 130 -30.28 4.47 4.05
CA LYS A 130 -30.38 5.89 4.44
C LYS A 130 -30.24 6.84 3.25
N ILE A 131 -29.31 6.59 2.33
CA ILE A 131 -29.08 7.45 1.16
C ILE A 131 -30.20 7.30 0.12
N SER A 132 -30.67 6.07 -0.10
CA SER A 132 -31.70 5.77 -1.10
C SER A 132 -33.14 6.05 -0.62
N GLY A 133 -33.34 6.25 0.69
CA GLY A 133 -34.67 6.39 1.28
C GLY A 133 -35.46 5.08 1.33
N LEU A 134 -34.80 3.94 1.13
CA LEU A 134 -35.42 2.62 1.14
C LEU A 134 -35.57 2.08 2.56
N ASN A 135 -36.62 1.28 2.77
CA ASN A 135 -36.81 0.56 4.01
C ASN A 135 -35.76 -0.56 4.15
N HIS A 136 -35.04 -0.56 5.26
CA HIS A 136 -33.95 -1.49 5.53
C HIS A 136 -34.40 -2.96 5.53
N GLN A 137 -35.54 -3.28 6.13
CA GLN A 137 -36.06 -4.64 6.21
C GLN A 137 -36.51 -5.17 4.83
N VAL A 138 -37.11 -4.29 4.03
CA VAL A 138 -37.55 -4.63 2.67
C VAL A 138 -36.33 -4.95 1.80
N ASN A 139 -35.31 -4.09 1.83
CA ASN A 139 -34.10 -4.25 1.03
C ASN A 139 -33.34 -5.55 1.39
N LEU A 140 -33.22 -5.87 2.68
CA LEU A 140 -32.63 -7.14 3.12
C LEU A 140 -33.40 -8.36 2.61
N THR A 141 -34.74 -8.27 2.58
CA THR A 141 -35.58 -9.37 2.11
C THR A 141 -35.43 -9.57 0.61
N GLU A 142 -35.44 -8.47 -0.17
CA GLU A 142 -35.22 -8.50 -1.62
C GLU A 142 -33.83 -9.02 -1.97
N LEU A 143 -32.79 -8.55 -1.30
CA LEU A 143 -31.42 -9.01 -1.52
C LEU A 143 -31.26 -10.49 -1.19
N LYS A 144 -31.90 -10.97 -0.12
CA LYS A 144 -31.92 -12.40 0.23
C LYS A 144 -32.62 -13.24 -0.84
N GLN A 145 -33.72 -12.76 -1.39
CA GLN A 145 -34.40 -13.44 -2.50
C GLN A 145 -33.53 -13.47 -3.75
N PHE A 146 -32.95 -12.33 -4.12
CA PHE A 146 -32.03 -12.23 -5.25
C PHE A 146 -30.81 -13.14 -5.07
N SER A 147 -30.20 -13.15 -3.89
CA SER A 147 -29.02 -13.97 -3.59
C SER A 147 -29.31 -15.46 -3.73
N SER A 148 -30.51 -15.91 -3.34
CA SER A 148 -30.94 -17.31 -3.47
C SER A 148 -31.11 -17.76 -4.92
N GLN A 149 -31.37 -16.82 -5.83
CA GLN A 149 -31.58 -17.11 -7.25
C GLN A 149 -30.32 -16.83 -8.07
N TYR A 150 -29.29 -16.19 -7.50
CA TYR A 150 -28.12 -15.68 -8.22
C TYR A 150 -27.44 -16.72 -9.11
N GLU A 151 -27.31 -17.96 -8.65
CA GLU A 151 -26.69 -19.06 -9.41
C GLU A 151 -27.39 -19.33 -10.76
N HIS A 152 -28.69 -19.07 -10.87
CA HIS A 152 -29.46 -19.25 -12.10
C HIS A 152 -29.24 -18.14 -13.14
N PHE A 153 -28.58 -17.04 -12.75
CA PHE A 153 -28.27 -15.91 -13.62
C PHE A 153 -26.82 -15.95 -14.14
N ILE A 154 -26.01 -16.92 -13.71
CA ILE A 154 -24.64 -17.12 -14.21
C ILE A 154 -24.72 -17.86 -15.56
N PRO A 155 -24.19 -17.30 -16.65
CA PRO A 155 -24.21 -17.92 -17.98
C PRO A 155 -23.43 -19.23 -18.09
#